data_AF-A0A2N2IRX8-F1
#
_entry.id   AF-A0A2N2IRX8-F1
#
_cell.length_a   1.000
_cell.length_b   1.000
_cell.length_c   1.000
_cell.angle_alpha   90.00
_cell.angle_beta   90.00
_cell.angle_gamma   90.00
#
_symmetry.space_group_name_H-M   'P 1'
#
loop_
_entity.id
_entity.type
_entity.pdbx_description
1 polymer ?
#
loop_
_entity_poly.entity_id
_entity_poly.type
_entity_poly.pdbx_seq_one_letter_code
_entity_poly.pdbx_strand_id
1 'polypeptide(L)' 'SLYFPESMLQEIKEEAARLDRSLSWIVQRAWKIARPDLRKLPSVNEIPDDDNDT' A
#
# COMPACT_ATOMS: atom_id res chain seq x y z
N SER A 1 -16.01 -3.38 -1.37
CA SER A 1 -15.26 -4.21 -0.39
C SER A 1 -13.85 -4.42 -0.90
N LEU A 2 -12.82 -4.18 -0.09
CA LEU A 2 -11.42 -4.41 -0.46
C LEU A 2 -11.11 -5.91 -0.32
N TYR A 3 -10.38 -6.47 -1.28
CA TYR A 3 -9.89 -7.84 -1.22
C TYR A 3 -8.43 -7.85 -0.77
N PHE A 4 -8.14 -8.68 0.23
CA PHE A 4 -6.79 -8.96 0.69
C PHE A 4 -6.51 -10.45 0.48
N PRO A 5 -5.27 -10.83 0.11
CA PRO A 5 -4.84 -12.22 0.20
C PRO A 5 -5.04 -12.76 1.62
N GLU A 6 -5.35 -14.05 1.75
CA GLU A 6 -5.66 -14.66 3.05
C GLU A 6 -4.52 -14.51 4.05
N SER A 7 -3.27 -14.72 3.62
CA SER A 7 -2.07 -14.54 4.45
C SER A 7 -1.95 -13.13 5.00
N MET A 8 -2.08 -12.12 4.12
CA MET A 8 -2.02 -10.71 4.52
C MET A 8 -3.18 -10.35 5.47
N LEU A 9 -4.38 -10.86 5.22
CA LEU A 9 -5.52 -10.61 6.11
C LEU A 9 -5.28 -11.22 7.50
N GLN A 10 -4.65 -12.40 7.56
CA GLN A 10 -4.30 -13.06 8.81
C GLN A 10 -3.26 -12.25 9.59
N GLU A 11 -2.19 -11.78 8.94
CA GLU A 11 -1.18 -10.90 9.54
C GLU A 11 -1.80 -9.61 10.12
N ILE A 12 -2.70 -8.96 9.37
CA ILE A 12 -3.39 -7.74 9.83
C ILE A 12 -4.28 -8.03 11.05
N LYS A 13 -4.94 -9.20 11.10
CA LYS A 13 -5.78 -9.61 12.24
C LYS A 13 -4.93 -9.88 13.49
N GLU A 14 -3.80 -10.55 13.35
CA GLU A 14 -2.88 -10.82 14.45
C GLU A 14 -2.33 -9.52 15.04
N GLU A 15 -1.93 -8.56 14.20
CA GLU A 15 -1.47 -7.25 14.67
C GLU A 15 -2.58 -6.41 15.31
N ALA A 16 -3.81 -6.48 14.78
CA ALA A 16 -4.97 -5.84 15.38
C ALA A 16 -5.23 -6.37 16.80
N ALA A 17 -5.18 -7.69 16.98
CA ALA A 17 -5.34 -8.34 18.28
C ALA A 17 -4.19 -8.01 19.24
N ARG A 18 -2.94 -8.02 18.76
CA ARG A 18 -1.74 -7.68 19.55
C ARG A 18 -1.78 -6.25 20.09
N LEU A 19 -2.32 -5.32 19.32
CA LEU A 19 -2.37 -3.89 19.67
C LEU A 19 -3.67 -3.45 20.34
N ASP A 20 -4.66 -4.35 20.48
CA ASP A 20 -6.01 -4.03 20.95
C ASP A 20 -6.65 -2.88 20.14
N ARG A 21 -6.60 -3.02 18.81
CA ARG A 21 -7.11 -2.04 17.85
C ARG A 21 -7.94 -2.71 16.76
N SER A 22 -8.76 -1.93 16.08
CA SER A 22 -9.57 -2.41 14.96
C SER A 22 -8.73 -2.63 13.70
N LEU A 23 -9.18 -3.55 12.82
CA LEU A 23 -8.58 -3.77 11.49
C LEU A 23 -8.47 -2.47 10.68
N SER A 24 -9.52 -1.64 10.75
CA SER A 24 -9.53 -0.33 10.08
C SER A 24 -8.41 0.58 10.59
N TRP A 25 -8.14 0.57 11.89
CA TRP A 25 -7.05 1.36 12.47
C TRP A 25 -5.68 0.89 11.96
N ILE A 26 -5.44 -0.42 11.89
CA ILE A 26 -4.19 -1.00 11.37
C ILE A 26 -3.95 -0.57 9.92
N VAL A 27 -4.96 -0.76 9.06
CA VAL A 27 -4.85 -0.39 7.64
C VAL A 27 -4.65 1.12 7.45
N GLN A 28 -5.37 1.95 8.20
CA GLN A 28 -5.18 3.40 8.17
C GLN A 28 -3.79 3.82 8.65
N ARG A 29 -3.25 3.16 9.69
CA ARG A 29 -1.91 3.42 10.19
C ARG A 29 -0.85 3.02 9.17
N ALA A 30 -0.97 1.85 8.56
CA ALA A 30 -0.09 1.37 7.49
C ALA A 30 -0.09 2.33 6.30
N TRP A 31 -1.26 2.80 5.85
CA TRP A 31 -1.37 3.79 4.78
C TRP A 31 -0.64 5.10 5.11
N LYS A 32 -0.83 5.64 6.32
CA LYS A 32 -0.15 6.88 6.75
C LYS A 32 1.37 6.74 6.76
N ILE A 33 1.89 5.56 7.10
CA ILE A 33 3.32 5.25 7.10
C ILE A 33 3.85 5.09 5.68
N ALA A 34 3.14 4.35 4.82
CA ALA A 34 3.60 4.05 3.45
C ALA A 34 3.44 5.23 2.48
N ARG A 35 2.49 6.14 2.72
CA ARG A 35 2.14 7.24 1.80
C ARG A 35 3.33 8.12 1.35
N PRO A 36 4.29 8.52 2.22
CA PRO A 36 5.44 9.32 1.79
C PRO A 36 6.33 8.58 0.78
N ASP A 37 6.48 7.26 0.93
CA ASP A 37 7.32 6.46 0.03
C ASP A 37 6.58 6.12 -1.27
N LEU A 38 5.29 5.79 -1.18
CA LEU A 38 4.45 5.58 -2.36
C LEU A 38 4.38 6.81 -3.27
N ARG A 39 4.48 8.02 -2.71
CA ARG A 39 4.51 9.28 -3.47
C ARG A 39 5.81 9.52 -4.25
N LYS A 40 6.89 8.82 -3.92
CA LYS A 40 8.17 8.90 -4.65
C LYS A 40 8.20 7.97 -5.85
N LEU A 41 7.29 7.00 -5.91
CA LEU A 41 7.23 6.07 -7.03
C LEU A 41 6.79 6.84 -8.28
N PRO A 42 7.49 6.67 -9.41
CA PRO A 42 7.08 7.28 -10.66
C PRO A 42 5.70 6.77 -11.06
N SER A 43 4.97 7.59 -11.81
CA SER A 43 3.70 7.16 -12.39
C SER A 43 3.98 6.01 -13.35
N VAL A 44 3.21 4.92 -13.27
CA VAL A 44 3.34 3.75 -14.16
C VAL A 44 3.18 4.12 -15.65
N ASN A 45 2.66 5.31 -15.94
CA ASN A 45 2.41 5.81 -17.29
C ASN A 45 3.51 6.72 -17.87
N GLU A 46 4.63 6.95 -17.17
CA GLU A 46 5.79 7.62 -17.79
C GLU A 46 6.57 6.60 -18.62
N ILE A 47 6.03 6.27 -19.80
CA ILE A 47 6.85 5.83 -20.92
C ILE A 47 7.62 7.10 -21.33
N PRO A 48 8.96 7.15 -21.25
CA PRO A 48 9.68 8.19 -21.95
C PRO A 48 9.36 7.99 -23.42
N ASP A 49 8.66 8.94 -24.04
CA ASP A 49 8.56 9.00 -25.49
C ASP A 49 10.01 9.05 -25.98
N ASP A 50 10.49 7.93 -26.51
CA ASP A 50 11.75 7.83 -27.23
C ASP A 50 11.53 8.58 -28.55
N ASP A 51 11.63 9.91 -28.49
CA ASP A 51 11.80 10.78 -29.65
C ASP A 51 13.18 10.49 -30.24
N ASN A 52 13.33 9.32 -30.87
CA ASN A 52 14.44 8.98 -31.72
C ASN A 52 14.02 9.22 -33.17
N ASP A 53 13.72 10.49 -33.46
CA ASP A 53 13.67 11.03 -34.82
C ASP A 53 15.00 11.78 -35.06
N THR A 54 16.05 11.05 -35.46
CA THR A 54 17.22 11.64 -36.15
C THR A 54 17.96 10.61 -37.01
#